data_AF-A0A357R6K2-F1
#
_entry.id   AF-A0A357R6K2-F1
#
_cell.length_a   1.000
_cell.length_b   1.000
_cell.length_c   1.000
_cell.angle_alpha   90.00
_cell.angle_beta   90.00
_cell.angle_gamma   90.00
#
_symmetry.space_group_name_H-M   'P 1'
#
loop_
_entity.id
_entity.type
_entity.pdbx_description
1 polymer ?
#
loop_
_entity_poly.entity_id
_entity_poly.type
_entity_poly.pdbx_seq_one_letter_code
_entity_poly.pdbx_strand_id
1 'polypeptide(L)'
;AAEDMLRTGAEVPYVLYMLGRQYRLLFQFLFYRQQGYGSSEIQRLLPNMHPYAFQNLCAQATSLNLKECATSLHTILDADYAYKTGMQQGAGLLQILLIKLAKK
;
A
#
# COMPACT_ATOMS: atom_id res chain seq x y z
N ALA A 1 -1.50 10.40 -12.91
CA ALA A 1 -1.47 10.23 -11.44
C ALA A 1 -0.05 10.08 -10.89
N ALA A 2 0.66 8.97 -11.12
CA ALA A 2 2.03 8.79 -10.60
C ALA A 2 3.06 9.70 -11.29
N GLU A 3 2.96 9.87 -12.61
CA GLU A 3 3.78 10.83 -13.36
C GLU A 3 3.52 12.28 -12.93
N ASP A 4 2.27 12.60 -12.60
CA ASP A 4 1.93 13.93 -12.07
C ASP A 4 2.58 14.18 -10.71
N MET A 5 2.61 13.18 -9.82
CA MET A 5 3.28 13.31 -8.52
C MET A 5 4.79 13.54 -8.68
N LEU A 6 5.44 12.79 -9.57
CA LEU A 6 6.85 12.98 -9.87
C LEU A 6 7.11 14.36 -10.50
N ARG A 7 6.21 14.81 -11.38
CA ARG A 7 6.26 16.13 -12.00
C ARG A 7 6.09 17.28 -10.98
N THR A 8 5.39 17.03 -9.87
CA THR A 8 5.28 17.96 -8.75
C THR A 8 6.46 17.91 -7.76
N GLY A 9 7.49 17.10 -8.03
CA GLY A 9 8.71 17.01 -7.22
C GLY A 9 8.69 15.92 -6.14
N ALA A 10 7.71 15.01 -6.15
CA ALA A 10 7.74 13.87 -5.24
C ALA A 10 8.87 12.90 -5.64
N GLU A 11 9.68 12.50 -4.66
CA GLU A 11 10.75 11.53 -4.91
C GLU A 11 10.19 10.10 -4.94
N VAL A 12 10.77 9.24 -5.79
CA VAL A 12 10.46 7.81 -5.89
C VAL A 12 10.42 7.10 -4.52
N PRO A 13 11.43 7.26 -3.64
CA PRO A 13 11.44 6.61 -2.32
C PRO A 13 10.28 7.07 -1.42
N TYR A 14 9.84 8.33 -1.55
CA TYR A 14 8.67 8.81 -0.82
C TYR A 14 7.39 8.11 -1.28
N VAL A 15 7.20 7.94 -2.60
CA VAL A 15 6.05 7.21 -3.15
C VAL A 15 6.05 5.74 -2.72
N LEU A 16 7.22 5.08 -2.77
CA LEU A 16 7.39 3.70 -2.31
C LEU A 16 7.05 3.55 -0.82
N TYR A 17 7.53 4.47 0.01
CA TYR A 17 7.20 4.52 1.44
C TYR A 17 5.69 4.66 1.67
N MET A 18 5.05 5.60 0.98
CA MET A 18 3.61 5.86 1.12
C MET A 18 2.76 4.67 0.67
N LEU A 19 3.11 4.04 -0.45
CA LEU A 19 2.45 2.80 -0.92
C LEU A 19 2.62 1.67 0.08
N GLY A 20 3.85 1.41 0.54
CA GLY A 20 4.13 0.38 1.54
C GLY A 20 3.35 0.60 2.83
N ARG A 21 3.28 1.84 3.32
CA ARG A 21 2.48 2.20 4.49
C ARG A 21 0.99 1.86 4.29
N GLN A 22 0.41 2.24 3.14
CA GLN A 22 -1.00 1.99 2.86
C GLN A 22 -1.32 0.49 2.81
N TYR A 23 -0.50 -0.30 2.13
CA TYR A 23 -0.70 -1.75 2.05
C TYR A 23 -0.51 -2.46 3.40
N ARG A 24 0.37 -1.97 4.27
CA ARG A 24 0.49 -2.51 5.65
C ARG A 24 -0.78 -2.27 6.46
N LEU A 25 -1.38 -1.09 6.35
CA LEU A 25 -2.66 -0.79 7.00
C LEU A 25 -3.78 -1.68 6.47
N LEU A 26 -3.84 -1.88 5.14
CA LEU A 26 -4.81 -2.78 4.52
C LEU A 26 -4.62 -4.23 5.00
N PHE A 27 -3.38 -4.71 5.05
CA PHE A 27 -3.06 -6.06 5.52
C PHE A 27 -3.48 -6.25 6.99
N GLN A 28 -3.15 -5.32 7.87
CA GLN A 28 -3.57 -5.38 9.28
C GLN A 28 -5.09 -5.39 9.42
N PHE A 29 -5.79 -4.52 8.68
CA PHE A 29 -7.25 -4.50 8.67
C PHE A 29 -7.83 -5.84 8.21
N LEU A 30 -7.36 -6.38 7.08
CA LEU A 30 -7.80 -7.66 6.53
C LEU A 30 -7.50 -8.83 7.48
N PHE A 31 -6.35 -8.80 8.16
CA PHE A 31 -5.94 -9.83 9.11
C PHE A 31 -6.88 -9.90 10.32
N TYR A 32 -7.23 -8.76 10.92
CA TYR A 32 -8.20 -8.73 12.01
C TYR A 32 -9.61 -9.06 11.52
N ARG A 33 -10.01 -8.58 10.35
CA ARG A 33 -11.32 -8.92 9.78
C ARG A 33 -11.46 -10.42 9.53
N GLN A 34 -10.41 -11.10 9.07
CA GLN A 34 -10.41 -12.55 8.88
C GLN A 34 -10.54 -13.32 10.21
N GLN A 35 -10.07 -12.75 11.31
CA GLN A 35 -10.24 -13.30 12.66
C GLN A 35 -11.64 -13.02 13.27
N GLY A 36 -12.51 -12.30 12.56
CA GLY A 36 -13.89 -12.04 12.97
C GLY A 36 -14.10 -10.72 13.73
N TYR A 37 -13.08 -9.86 13.85
CA TYR A 37 -13.25 -8.55 14.48
C TYR A 37 -14.12 -7.62 13.63
N GLY A 38 -14.98 -6.85 14.28
CA GLY A 38 -15.78 -5.80 13.66
C GLY A 38 -14.98 -4.53 13.39
N SER A 39 -15.42 -3.70 12.45
CA SER A 39 -14.68 -2.48 12.04
C SER A 39 -14.39 -1.52 13.19
N SER A 40 -15.30 -1.36 14.15
CA SER A 40 -15.08 -0.49 15.33
C SER A 40 -14.01 -1.03 16.28
N GLU A 41 -13.88 -2.35 16.39
CA GLU A 41 -12.83 -3.01 17.17
C GLU A 41 -11.49 -2.86 16.46
N ILE A 42 -11.46 -3.11 15.15
CA ILE A 42 -10.27 -2.96 14.31
C ILE A 42 -9.74 -1.51 14.37
N GLN A 43 -10.62 -0.50 14.35
CA GLN A 43 -10.21 0.91 14.45
C GLN A 43 -9.39 1.20 15.72
N ARG A 44 -9.67 0.49 16.83
CA ARG A 44 -8.93 0.62 18.10
C ARG A 44 -7.61 -0.13 18.09
N LEU A 45 -7.49 -1.17 17.26
CA LEU A 45 -6.28 -2.00 17.12
C LEU A 45 -5.26 -1.41 16.13
N LEU A 46 -5.74 -0.65 15.13
CA LEU A 46 -4.88 0.01 14.16
C LEU A 46 -4.22 1.27 14.73
N PRO A 47 -3.10 1.74 14.12
CA PRO A 47 -2.53 3.04 14.45
C PRO A 47 -3.59 4.15 14.39
N ASN A 48 -3.55 5.05 15.37
CA ASN A 48 -4.52 6.12 15.48
C ASN A 48 -4.60 6.93 14.17
N MET A 49 -5.80 7.05 13.62
CA MET A 49 -6.07 7.76 12.39
C MET A 49 -7.45 8.40 12.43
N HIS A 50 -7.60 9.51 11.71
CA HIS A 50 -8.88 10.22 11.63
C HIS A 50 -9.99 9.30 11.08
N PRO A 51 -11.24 9.38 11.59
CA PRO A 51 -12.34 8.51 11.16
C PRO A 51 -12.54 8.45 9.63
N TYR A 52 -12.38 9.59 8.95
CA TYR A 52 -12.44 9.65 7.49
C TYR A 52 -11.38 8.76 6.80
N ALA A 53 -10.14 8.76 7.29
CA ALA A 53 -9.09 7.91 6.76
C ALA A 53 -9.38 6.42 7.00
N PHE A 54 -9.94 6.10 8.17
CA PHE A 54 -10.35 4.73 8.49
C PHE A 54 -11.51 4.24 7.61
N GLN A 55 -12.49 5.09 7.32
CA GLN A 55 -13.57 4.76 6.38
C GLN A 55 -13.03 4.48 4.97
N ASN A 56 -12.10 5.30 4.49
CA ASN A 56 -11.43 5.07 3.21
C ASN A 56 -10.63 3.76 3.20
N LEU A 57 -9.95 3.42 4.31
CA LEU A 57 -9.24 2.15 4.45
C LEU A 57 -10.22 0.96 4.35
N CYS A 58 -11.36 1.03 5.05
CA CYS A 58 -12.40 0.01 4.99
C CYS A 58 -12.91 -0.20 3.55
N ALA A 59 -13.17 0.89 2.83
CA ALA A 59 -13.66 0.85 1.46
C ALA A 59 -12.61 0.30 0.47
N GLN A 60 -11.32 0.56 0.69
CA GLN A 60 -10.25 -0.04 -0.10
C GLN A 60 -10.09 -1.53 0.18
N ALA A 61 -10.30 -1.95 1.43
CA ALA A 61 -10.17 -3.36 1.83
C ALA A 61 -11.29 -4.26 1.28
N THR A 62 -12.46 -3.73 0.91
CA THR A 62 -13.59 -4.55 0.42
C THR A 62 -13.32 -5.30 -0.88
N SER A 63 -12.39 -4.83 -1.70
CA SER A 63 -12.03 -5.47 -2.98
C SER A 63 -10.77 -6.32 -2.92
N LEU A 64 -10.23 -6.57 -1.72
CA LEU A 64 -8.95 -7.27 -1.53
C LEU A 64 -9.11 -8.42 -0.55
N ASN A 65 -8.47 -9.56 -0.83
CA ASN A 65 -8.25 -10.58 0.19
C ASN A 65 -6.86 -10.48 0.83
N LEU A 66 -6.68 -11.12 1.99
CA LEU A 66 -5.43 -11.04 2.76
C LEU A 66 -4.21 -11.51 1.96
N LYS A 67 -4.37 -12.60 1.18
CA LYS A 67 -3.29 -13.19 0.38
C LYS A 67 -2.85 -12.26 -0.75
N GLU A 68 -3.80 -11.64 -1.45
CA GLU A 68 -3.52 -10.65 -2.49
C GLU A 68 -2.79 -9.44 -1.94
N CYS A 69 -3.21 -8.96 -0.77
CA CYS A 69 -2.57 -7.85 -0.07
C CYS A 69 -1.12 -8.19 0.31
N ALA A 70 -0.88 -9.41 0.82
CA ALA A 70 0.47 -9.92 1.11
C ALA A 70 1.36 -9.95 -0.13
N THR A 71 0.85 -10.47 -1.26
CA THR A 71 1.58 -10.47 -2.53
C THR A 71 1.92 -9.06 -3.01
N SER A 72 1.00 -8.11 -2.84
CA SER A 72 1.26 -6.70 -3.16
C SER A 72 2.33 -6.08 -2.25
N LEU A 73 2.33 -6.42 -0.96
CA LEU A 73 3.40 -6.01 -0.03
C LEU A 73 4.77 -6.53 -0.46
N HIS A 74 4.87 -7.79 -0.87
CA HIS A 74 6.13 -8.34 -1.41
C HIS A 74 6.56 -7.62 -2.69
N THR A 75 5.62 -7.34 -3.60
CA THR A 75 5.91 -6.60 -4.84
C THR A 75 6.46 -5.19 -4.55
N ILE A 76 5.92 -4.51 -3.54
CA ILE A 76 6.40 -3.19 -3.10
C ILE A 76 7.78 -3.30 -2.45
N LEU A 77 8.02 -4.34 -1.64
CA LEU A 77 9.31 -4.60 -1.01
C LEU A 77 10.41 -4.83 -2.06
N ASP A 78 10.13 -5.62 -3.10
CA ASP A 78 11.07 -5.89 -4.19
C ASP A 78 11.45 -4.58 -4.92
N ALA A 79 10.46 -3.72 -5.16
CA ALA A 79 10.68 -2.42 -5.79
C ALA A 79 11.51 -1.47 -4.90
N ASP A 80 11.25 -1.43 -3.59
CA ASP A 80 12.02 -0.64 -2.63
C ASP A 80 13.48 -1.12 -2.52
N TYR A 81 13.68 -2.44 -2.51
CA TYR A 81 15.01 -3.05 -2.53
C TYR A 81 15.76 -2.70 -3.84
N ALA A 82 15.12 -2.87 -5.00
CA ALA A 82 15.72 -2.57 -6.29
C ALA A 82 16.11 -1.08 -6.41
N TYR A 83 15.29 -0.19 -5.83
CA TYR A 83 15.60 1.24 -5.75
C TYR A 83 16.81 1.51 -4.85
N LYS A 84 16.82 0.98 -3.62
CA LYS A 84 17.90 1.25 -2.64
C LYS A 84 19.25 0.69 -3.04
N THR A 85 19.27 -0.37 -3.85
CA THR A 85 20.50 -1.04 -4.29
C THR A 85 21.03 -0.53 -5.63
N GLY A 86 20.33 0.40 -6.30
CA GLY A 86 20.76 0.87 -7.62
C GLY A 86 20.31 0.00 -8.79
N MET A 87 19.68 -1.16 -8.55
CA MET A 87 19.28 -2.11 -9.61
C MET A 87 18.23 -1.53 -10.57
N GLN A 88 17.31 -0.70 -10.06
CA GLN A 88 16.32 0.02 -10.85
C GLN A 88 16.14 1.43 -10.29
N GLN A 89 15.92 2.42 -11.15
CA GLN A 89 15.88 3.83 -10.75
C GLN A 89 14.82 4.62 -11.50
N GLY A 90 14.48 5.80 -10.95
CA GLY A 90 13.62 6.79 -11.60
C GLY A 90 12.15 6.36 -11.75
N ALA A 91 11.43 7.08 -12.61
CA ALA A 91 9.99 6.92 -12.80
C ALA A 91 9.58 5.54 -13.34
N GLY A 92 10.43 4.90 -14.14
CA GLY A 92 10.15 3.60 -14.77
C GLY A 92 9.95 2.48 -13.74
N LEU A 93 10.66 2.53 -12.61
CA LEU A 93 10.45 1.59 -11.50
C LEU A 93 9.03 1.66 -10.97
N LEU A 94 8.50 2.88 -10.77
CA LEU A 94 7.14 3.10 -10.29
C LEU A 94 6.10 2.64 -11.32
N GLN A 95 6.33 2.90 -12.62
CA GLN A 95 5.42 2.43 -13.67
C GLN A 95 5.29 0.90 -13.66
N ILE A 96 6.42 0.18 -13.59
CA ILE A 96 6.44 -1.29 -13.53
C ILE A 96 5.73 -1.78 -12.26
N LEU A 97 6.02 -1.17 -11.11
CA LEU A 97 5.37 -1.49 -9.84
C LEU A 97 3.84 -1.35 -9.95
N LEU A 98 3.35 -0.22 -10.47
CA LEU A 98 1.92 0.04 -10.59
C LEU A 98 1.23 -0.95 -11.54
N ILE A 99 1.86 -1.33 -12.65
CA ILE A 99 1.35 -2.36 -13.54
C ILE A 99 1.22 -3.71 -12.81
N LYS A 100 2.23 -4.09 -12.01
CA LYS A 100 2.20 -5.34 -11.22
C LYS A 100 1.11 -5.31 -10.15
N LEU A 101 0.85 -4.15 -9.54
CA LEU A 101 -0.20 -3.98 -8.54
C LEU A 101 -1.61 -3.97 -9.16
N ALA A 102 -1.76 -3.45 -10.39
CA ALA A 102 -3.04 -3.32 -11.08
C ALA A 102 -3.47 -4.57 -11.87
N LYS A 103 -2.54 -5.45 -12.26
CA LYS A 103 -2.83 -6.71 -12.99
C LYS A 103 -3.46 -7.81 -12.10
N LYS A 104 -4.39 -7.45 -11.23
CA LYS A 104 -5.11 -8.37 -10.35
C LYS A 104 -6.60 -8.27 -10.58
#